data_AF-A0A5C7RMN6-F1
#
_entry.id   AF-A0A5C7RMN6-F1
#
_cell.length_a   1.000
_cell.length_b   1.000
_cell.length_c   1.000
_cell.angle_alpha   90.00
_cell.angle_beta   90.00
_cell.angle_gamma   90.00
#
_symmetry.space_group_name_H-M   'P 1'
#
loop_
_entity.id
_entity.type
_entity.pdbx_description
1 polymer ?
#
loop_
_entity_poly.entity_id
_entity_poly.type
_entity_poly.pdbx_seq_one_letter_code
_entity_poly.pdbx_strand_id
1 'polypeptide(L)'
;MQWAAFKPTGNGAKAASASGFADAQGQPKSKKKSCRIAADAPSQRASIAWSSAGAIEFRCYHPAEDGPAENGCMPWIRNTWRAVLPRWGDKAVRIVGWLPAILVLSFLVLWSVSRAAYPTKSQRDALAQMQARQPPVFEGQNVFALLWLLPYDIPQSEWARVIEQDKRAFEIFRKQKWRELSEADFSGESFFRSSAHGRYPWRFSEADNNVLCQYGEDCLKKVSMDLPAYEALLSRHSTWMEGVGPLSRYGHYDDLFGNGFWSPMSYPSSFDYFRLLSTRAAYDFVNGRHVAAVEALCGNIFWYRKIAANNRSLLYTLLFSTIASRDAELLGEMLARFPVDAHLPAACLAISTAPPQISAADYCAALRSEYEVQSDVINNLPVFSRPGKKRWVISALDRFLYERRQTEAAVAEVFGYYCGREFANAFDEWDSTGTMRADVDIGRLECFGNLMGCMHRSVNMGRNGSYRRYAQRAADMNARMRLLGMILRSRAIYEKEGHFSLGKAVNEYCLSKAYDLDGIYWQIEKKSGRAELKLIVGSDADESWGLPLPNGVSGESVSGDRAGRIRKDDNDGYMTESIRLHQFTHIDCEKAAPAATR
;
A
#
# COMPACT_ATOMS: atom_id res chain seq x y z
N MET A 1 8.50 2.70 8.01
CA MET A 1 8.14 1.36 7.51
C MET A 1 8.25 0.33 8.63
N GLN A 2 7.12 0.02 9.27
CA GLN A 2 6.83 -1.23 9.99
C GLN A 2 5.33 -1.20 10.31
N TRP A 3 4.54 -2.03 9.66
CA TRP A 3 3.18 -2.35 10.10
C TRP A 3 2.93 -3.82 9.79
N ALA A 4 3.26 -4.68 10.75
CA ALA A 4 2.71 -6.02 10.91
C ALA A 4 3.04 -6.52 12.32
N ALA A 5 2.26 -6.08 13.31
CA ALA A 5 2.22 -6.71 14.62
C ALA A 5 0.81 -6.54 15.24
N PHE A 6 -0.20 -7.07 14.56
CA PHE A 6 -1.44 -7.46 15.23
C PHE A 6 -1.22 -8.86 15.80
N LYS A 7 -1.05 -8.96 17.12
CA LYS A 7 -1.16 -10.25 17.83
C LYS A 7 -2.64 -10.65 17.83
N PRO A 8 -3.00 -11.86 17.36
CA PRO A 8 -4.29 -12.42 17.71
C PRO A 8 -4.21 -12.98 19.13
N THR A 9 -5.10 -12.46 19.98
CA THR A 9 -5.46 -13.01 21.28
C THR A 9 -5.85 -14.48 21.13
N GLY A 10 -5.33 -15.34 22.01
CA GLY A 10 -5.61 -16.76 22.01
C GLY A 10 -7.06 -17.09 22.37
N ASN A 11 -7.56 -18.20 21.83
CA ASN A 11 -8.42 -19.14 22.54
C ASN A 11 -8.52 -20.48 21.78
N GLY A 12 -8.19 -21.58 22.49
CA GLY A 12 -8.89 -22.87 22.44
C GLY A 12 -8.84 -23.70 21.16
N ALA A 13 -7.73 -24.42 20.92
CA ALA A 13 -7.76 -25.60 20.05
C ALA A 13 -8.28 -26.82 20.83
N LYS A 14 -9.51 -27.27 20.54
CA LYS A 14 -9.96 -28.65 20.79
C LYS A 14 -9.73 -29.47 19.51
N ALA A 15 -9.03 -30.59 19.70
CA ALA A 15 -8.79 -31.60 18.69
C ALA A 15 -10.10 -32.27 18.23
N ALA A 16 -10.22 -32.49 16.92
CA ALA A 16 -11.09 -33.52 16.37
C ALA A 16 -10.42 -34.11 15.13
N SER A 17 -10.08 -35.38 15.26
CA SER A 17 -9.65 -36.29 14.19
C SER A 17 -10.80 -36.57 13.22
N ALA A 18 -10.51 -36.62 11.92
CA ALA A 18 -11.27 -37.46 10.99
C ALA A 18 -10.40 -37.84 9.80
N SER A 19 -10.11 -39.14 9.74
CA SER A 19 -9.57 -39.92 8.64
C SER A 19 -10.55 -40.04 7.47
N GLY A 20 -10.04 -40.15 6.24
CA GLY A 20 -10.72 -40.92 5.19
C GLY A 20 -10.40 -40.59 3.73
N PHE A 21 -9.72 -41.53 3.05
CA PHE A 21 -9.78 -41.90 1.61
C PHE A 21 -9.38 -40.84 0.55
N ALA A 22 -8.76 -41.13 -0.59
CA ALA A 22 -8.06 -42.28 -1.16
C ALA A 22 -7.39 -41.82 -2.47
N ASP A 23 -6.31 -42.52 -2.84
CA ASP A 23 -5.74 -42.76 -4.17
C ASP A 23 -5.90 -41.75 -5.32
N ALA A 24 -4.75 -41.24 -5.80
CA ALA A 24 -4.41 -41.20 -7.22
C ALA A 24 -2.91 -40.91 -7.40
N GLN A 25 -2.09 -41.95 -7.60
CA GLN A 25 -0.69 -41.81 -8.01
C GLN A 25 -0.59 -41.49 -9.50
N GLY A 26 -0.12 -40.28 -9.83
CA GLY A 26 0.33 -39.90 -11.18
C GLY A 26 1.85 -39.78 -11.23
N GLN A 27 2.53 -40.77 -11.83
CA GLN A 27 3.97 -40.69 -12.14
C GLN A 27 4.25 -39.71 -13.30
N PRO A 28 5.33 -38.91 -13.25
CA PRO A 28 5.83 -38.19 -14.43
C PRO A 28 6.71 -39.07 -15.32
N LYS A 29 6.37 -39.09 -16.61
CA LYS A 29 7.06 -39.80 -17.71
C LYS A 29 8.49 -39.27 -17.92
N SER A 30 9.51 -40.11 -17.68
CA SER A 30 10.88 -39.85 -18.14
C SER A 30 11.02 -40.23 -19.63
N LYS A 31 11.45 -39.28 -20.47
CA LYS A 31 11.78 -39.49 -21.88
C LYS A 31 13.00 -40.41 -22.01
N LYS A 32 12.81 -41.66 -22.44
CA LYS A 32 13.89 -42.53 -22.94
C LYS A 32 14.20 -42.14 -24.39
N LYS A 33 15.40 -41.62 -24.65
CA LYS A 33 15.98 -41.60 -26.00
C LYS A 33 16.66 -42.96 -26.21
N SER A 34 16.19 -43.72 -27.19
CA SER A 34 16.83 -44.95 -27.65
C SER A 34 17.90 -44.61 -28.69
N CYS A 35 19.15 -44.98 -28.42
CA CYS A 35 20.15 -45.17 -29.46
C CYS A 35 20.15 -46.67 -29.80
N ARG A 36 19.79 -47.00 -31.05
CA ARG A 36 20.09 -48.32 -31.64
C ARG A 36 21.58 -48.36 -31.92
N ILE A 37 22.29 -49.29 -31.29
CA ILE A 37 23.60 -49.76 -31.74
C ILE A 37 23.37 -51.17 -32.28
N ALA A 38 23.90 -51.42 -33.47
CA ALA A 38 23.84 -52.69 -34.17
C ALA A 38 24.45 -53.83 -33.34
N ALA A 39 23.87 -55.02 -33.54
CA ALA A 39 24.27 -56.27 -32.92
C ALA A 39 25.69 -56.68 -33.37
N ASP A 40 26.51 -57.11 -32.41
CA ASP A 40 27.34 -58.33 -32.45
C ASP A 40 28.35 -58.33 -31.27
N ALA A 41 27.97 -58.96 -30.15
CA ALA A 41 28.84 -59.58 -29.12
C ALA A 41 28.01 -59.98 -27.87
N PRO A 42 28.36 -61.09 -27.16
CA PRO A 42 27.51 -61.69 -26.14
C PRO A 42 27.37 -60.85 -24.87
N SER A 43 26.17 -60.91 -24.30
CA SER A 43 25.65 -60.10 -23.20
C SER A 43 26.34 -60.36 -21.85
N GLN A 44 27.04 -59.35 -21.31
CA GLN A 44 27.28 -59.23 -19.87
C GLN A 44 26.36 -58.14 -19.30
N ARG A 45 25.51 -58.50 -18.32
CA ARG A 45 24.67 -57.54 -17.59
C ARG A 45 25.40 -57.13 -16.31
N ALA A 46 25.86 -55.87 -16.25
CA ALA A 46 26.23 -55.23 -15.00
C ALA A 46 25.05 -54.38 -14.51
N SER A 47 24.74 -54.46 -13.21
CA SER A 47 23.77 -53.59 -12.56
C SER A 47 24.45 -52.82 -11.43
N ILE A 48 24.15 -51.53 -11.33
CA ILE A 48 24.66 -50.64 -10.30
C ILE A 48 23.55 -50.44 -9.27
N ALA A 49 23.81 -50.78 -8.01
CA ALA A 49 22.91 -50.50 -6.90
C ALA A 49 23.56 -49.51 -5.93
N TRP A 50 22.76 -48.56 -5.44
CA TRP A 50 23.18 -47.61 -4.42
C TRP A 50 22.92 -48.19 -3.05
N SER A 51 23.96 -48.28 -2.22
CA SER A 51 23.80 -48.60 -0.80
C SER A 51 23.49 -47.31 -0.01
N SER A 52 22.74 -47.45 1.08
CA SER A 52 22.32 -46.34 1.96
C SER A 52 23.48 -45.65 2.70
N ALA A 53 24.71 -46.14 2.57
CA ALA A 53 25.92 -45.50 3.12
C ALA A 53 26.73 -44.70 2.08
N GLY A 54 26.23 -44.53 0.85
CA GLY A 54 26.85 -43.68 -0.17
C GLY A 54 28.06 -44.29 -0.90
N ALA A 55 28.33 -45.59 -0.72
CA ALA A 55 29.33 -46.31 -1.52
C ALA A 55 28.66 -47.09 -2.66
N ILE A 56 29.24 -46.97 -3.87
CA ILE A 56 28.83 -47.70 -5.08
C ILE A 56 29.50 -49.08 -5.04
N GLU A 57 28.70 -50.14 -4.91
CA GLU A 57 29.20 -51.52 -4.92
C GLU A 57 28.88 -52.17 -6.28
N PHE A 58 29.92 -52.67 -6.97
CA PHE A 58 29.76 -53.37 -8.25
C PHE A 58 29.71 -54.88 -7.98
N ARG A 59 28.59 -55.54 -8.33
CA ARG A 59 28.49 -57.01 -8.32
C ARG A 59 28.39 -57.53 -9.74
N CYS A 60 29.27 -58.45 -10.10
CA CYS A 60 29.19 -59.22 -11.33
C CYS A 60 28.51 -60.56 -11.01
N TYR A 61 27.45 -60.90 -11.75
CA TYR A 61 26.83 -62.22 -11.68
C TYR A 61 27.19 -63.00 -12.95
N HIS A 62 27.77 -64.19 -12.78
CA HIS A 62 27.92 -65.18 -13.84
C HIS A 62 26.69 -66.11 -13.82
N PRO A 63 25.99 -66.31 -14.95
CA PRO A 63 24.88 -67.25 -15.02
C PRO A 63 25.39 -68.60 -15.51
N ALA A 64 26.03 -69.37 -14.63
CA ALA A 64 26.10 -70.84 -14.64
C ALA A 64 27.17 -71.30 -13.64
N GLU A 65 26.78 -72.27 -12.82
CA GLU A 65 27.58 -73.11 -11.92
C GLU A 65 27.85 -72.59 -10.48
N ASP A 66 27.50 -73.47 -9.56
CA ASP A 66 27.53 -73.37 -8.10
C ASP A 66 28.96 -73.43 -7.55
N GLY A 67 29.37 -72.41 -6.78
CA GLY A 67 30.56 -72.48 -5.93
C GLY A 67 31.15 -71.11 -5.60
N PRO A 68 31.50 -70.82 -4.33
CA PRO A 68 32.11 -69.56 -3.95
C PRO A 68 33.60 -69.55 -4.36
N ALA A 69 33.95 -68.78 -5.38
CA ALA A 69 35.34 -68.45 -5.66
C ALA A 69 35.82 -67.37 -4.67
N GLU A 70 36.32 -67.80 -3.51
CA GLU A 70 37.23 -66.97 -2.71
C GLU A 70 38.53 -66.77 -3.49
N ASN A 71 38.94 -65.51 -3.61
CA ASN A 71 40.26 -65.05 -4.11
C ASN A 71 40.50 -65.19 -5.62
N GLY A 72 40.06 -64.21 -6.41
CA GLY A 72 40.51 -64.17 -7.80
C GLY A 72 39.94 -63.10 -8.72
N CYS A 73 39.71 -61.86 -8.26
CA CYS A 73 39.29 -60.80 -9.19
C CYS A 73 39.83 -59.40 -8.81
N MET A 74 41.14 -59.28 -8.57
CA MET A 74 41.81 -57.98 -8.52
C MET A 74 43.32 -58.11 -8.83
N PRO A 75 43.70 -58.19 -10.11
CA PRO A 75 44.89 -57.41 -10.52
C PRO A 75 44.64 -56.47 -11.70
N TRP A 76 43.56 -56.62 -12.47
CA TRP A 76 43.43 -55.92 -13.75
C TRP A 76 42.81 -54.51 -13.65
N ILE A 77 41.87 -54.26 -12.73
CA ILE A 77 41.23 -52.94 -12.58
C ILE A 77 42.16 -51.93 -11.88
N ARG A 78 43.07 -52.38 -11.01
CA ARG A 78 44.00 -51.48 -10.30
C ARG A 78 45.16 -50.99 -11.20
N ASN A 79 45.50 -51.74 -12.26
CA ASN A 79 46.58 -51.39 -13.17
C ASN A 79 46.13 -50.71 -14.47
N THR A 80 44.85 -50.79 -14.86
CA THR A 80 44.33 -50.04 -16.02
C THR A 80 44.00 -48.58 -15.70
N TRP A 81 43.59 -48.25 -14.47
CA TRP A 81 43.37 -46.84 -14.07
C TRP A 81 44.64 -46.01 -13.93
N ARG A 82 45.81 -46.64 -13.73
CA ARG A 82 47.12 -45.94 -13.74
C ARG A 82 47.76 -45.84 -15.12
N ALA A 83 47.34 -46.66 -16.08
CA ALA A 83 47.88 -46.66 -17.44
C ALA A 83 47.06 -45.84 -18.46
N VAL A 84 45.81 -45.48 -18.13
CA VAL A 84 44.89 -44.70 -18.99
C VAL A 84 44.64 -43.26 -18.49
N LEU A 85 45.42 -42.79 -17.50
CA LEU A 85 45.59 -41.35 -17.22
C LEU A 85 46.95 -40.84 -17.76
N PRO A 86 47.19 -40.84 -19.09
CA PRO A 86 48.41 -40.29 -19.66
C PRO A 86 48.34 -38.75 -19.64
N ARG A 87 49.42 -38.09 -19.22
CA ARG A 87 49.92 -36.77 -19.66
C ARG A 87 49.01 -35.53 -19.62
N TRP A 88 47.73 -35.65 -19.29
CA TRP A 88 46.81 -34.53 -19.10
C TRP A 88 46.70 -34.11 -17.63
N GLY A 89 47.19 -34.92 -16.69
CA GLY A 89 47.16 -34.63 -15.24
C GLY A 89 47.83 -33.31 -14.89
N ASP A 90 49.05 -33.04 -15.38
CA ASP A 90 49.74 -31.79 -15.06
C ASP A 90 49.10 -30.55 -15.70
N LYS A 91 48.50 -30.69 -16.90
CA LYS A 91 47.79 -29.58 -17.55
C LYS A 91 46.41 -29.34 -16.93
N ALA A 92 45.69 -30.39 -16.56
CA ALA A 92 44.39 -30.31 -15.88
C ALA A 92 44.54 -29.77 -14.45
N VAL A 93 45.57 -30.20 -13.70
CA VAL A 93 45.89 -29.65 -12.37
C VAL A 93 46.29 -28.17 -12.45
N ARG A 94 47.04 -27.77 -13.49
CA ARG A 94 47.33 -26.34 -13.73
C ARG A 94 46.08 -25.54 -14.09
N ILE A 95 45.24 -26.01 -15.02
CA ILE A 95 44.00 -25.32 -15.40
C ILE A 95 43.06 -25.20 -14.20
N VAL A 96 42.86 -26.29 -13.44
CA VAL A 96 42.07 -26.28 -12.20
C VAL A 96 42.69 -25.38 -11.13
N GLY A 97 44.02 -25.27 -11.07
CA GLY A 97 44.74 -24.34 -10.21
C GLY A 97 44.56 -22.86 -10.59
N TRP A 98 44.34 -22.54 -11.87
CA TRP A 98 44.07 -21.17 -12.35
C TRP A 98 42.61 -20.76 -12.24
N LEU A 99 41.66 -21.70 -12.17
CA LEU A 99 40.23 -21.40 -12.06
C LEU A 99 39.89 -20.40 -10.93
N PRO A 100 40.41 -20.53 -9.70
CA PRO A 100 40.16 -19.55 -8.64
C PRO A 100 40.67 -18.15 -8.99
N ALA A 101 41.84 -18.05 -9.60
CA ALA A 101 42.43 -16.78 -10.01
C ALA A 101 41.62 -16.12 -11.13
N ILE A 102 41.18 -16.91 -12.11
CA ILE A 102 40.30 -16.44 -13.19
C ILE A 102 38.96 -15.97 -12.61
N LEU A 103 38.33 -16.73 -11.72
CA LEU A 103 37.07 -16.35 -11.08
C LEU A 103 37.19 -15.06 -10.27
N VAL A 104 38.28 -14.90 -9.50
CA VAL A 104 38.55 -13.65 -8.76
C VAL A 104 38.75 -12.49 -9.72
N LEU A 105 39.54 -12.67 -10.79
CA LEU A 105 39.76 -11.63 -11.78
C LEU A 105 38.45 -11.25 -12.49
N SER A 106 37.67 -12.23 -12.93
CA SER A 106 36.35 -12.00 -13.55
C SER A 106 35.41 -11.28 -12.60
N PHE A 107 35.38 -11.66 -11.32
CA PHE A 107 34.59 -10.97 -10.30
C PHE A 107 35.04 -9.51 -10.15
N LEU A 108 36.35 -9.25 -10.02
CA LEU A 108 36.88 -7.89 -9.89
C LEU A 108 36.62 -7.03 -11.13
N VAL A 109 36.70 -7.61 -12.32
CA VAL A 109 36.36 -6.92 -13.58
C VAL A 109 34.87 -6.58 -13.62
N LEU A 110 33.99 -7.55 -13.37
CA LEU A 110 32.54 -7.31 -13.34
C LEU A 110 32.14 -6.29 -12.27
N TRP A 111 32.75 -6.39 -11.08
CA TRP A 111 32.57 -5.43 -9.99
C TRP A 111 33.02 -4.02 -10.38
N SER A 112 34.18 -3.89 -11.02
CA SER A 112 34.71 -2.59 -11.46
C SER A 112 33.87 -1.97 -12.58
N VAL A 113 33.46 -2.78 -13.55
CA VAL A 113 32.58 -2.34 -14.65
C VAL A 113 31.21 -1.94 -14.10
N SER A 114 30.64 -2.72 -13.17
CA SER A 114 29.40 -2.38 -12.46
C SER A 114 29.50 -1.02 -11.77
N ARG A 115 30.63 -0.75 -11.09
CA ARG A 115 30.85 0.54 -10.43
C ARG A 115 31.07 1.72 -11.36
N ALA A 116 31.73 1.50 -12.49
CA ALA A 116 32.00 2.56 -13.46
C ALA A 116 30.80 2.87 -14.37
N ALA A 117 29.98 1.87 -14.70
CA ALA A 117 28.87 2.02 -15.65
C ALA A 117 27.59 2.61 -15.02
N TYR A 118 27.43 2.51 -13.70
CA TYR A 118 26.23 2.95 -12.99
C TYR A 118 26.54 4.12 -12.04
N PRO A 119 25.59 5.05 -11.82
CA PRO A 119 24.19 5.02 -12.26
C PRO A 119 24.00 5.28 -13.76
N THR A 120 22.90 4.78 -14.35
CA THR A 120 22.53 5.04 -15.76
C THR A 120 22.12 6.51 -15.96
N LYS A 121 21.93 6.93 -17.21
CA LYS A 121 21.37 8.27 -17.49
C LYS A 121 19.96 8.43 -16.90
N SER A 122 19.07 7.45 -17.09
CA SER A 122 17.71 7.47 -16.52
C SER A 122 17.72 7.63 -15.01
N GLN A 123 18.59 6.89 -14.32
CA GLN A 123 18.74 6.97 -12.87
C GLN A 123 19.24 8.35 -12.41
N ARG A 124 20.16 8.97 -13.15
CA ARG A 124 20.64 10.33 -12.85
C ARG A 124 19.56 11.38 -13.10
N ASP A 125 18.81 11.26 -14.18
CA ASP A 125 17.73 12.20 -14.51
C ASP A 125 16.61 12.11 -13.46
N ALA A 126 16.23 10.89 -13.04
CA ALA A 126 15.27 10.68 -11.97
C ALA A 126 15.78 11.19 -10.61
N LEU A 127 17.07 10.98 -10.30
CA LEU A 127 17.70 11.54 -9.11
C LEU A 127 17.61 13.07 -9.09
N ALA A 128 17.93 13.72 -10.20
CA ALA A 128 17.81 15.16 -10.33
C ALA A 128 16.35 15.63 -10.15
N GLN A 129 15.37 14.91 -10.72
CA GLN A 129 13.94 15.20 -10.56
C GLN A 129 13.50 15.11 -9.09
N MET A 130 13.90 14.06 -8.37
CA MET A 130 13.52 13.87 -6.97
C MET A 130 14.17 14.92 -6.06
N GLN A 131 15.44 15.26 -6.33
CA GLN A 131 16.20 16.25 -5.57
C GLN A 131 15.86 17.70 -5.90
N ALA A 132 15.12 17.97 -6.97
CA ALA A 132 14.77 19.33 -7.41
C ALA A 132 13.86 20.04 -6.40
N ARG A 133 14.44 20.62 -5.34
CA ARG A 133 13.70 21.32 -4.27
C ARG A 133 12.91 22.49 -4.83
N GLN A 134 11.64 22.26 -5.12
CA GLN A 134 10.66 23.32 -5.30
C GLN A 134 9.84 23.34 -4.01
N PRO A 135 10.01 24.37 -3.15
CA PRO A 135 9.14 24.51 -2.01
C PRO A 135 7.71 24.68 -2.53
N PRO A 136 6.77 23.80 -2.15
CA PRO A 136 5.38 23.98 -2.56
C PRO A 136 4.89 25.33 -2.03
N VAL A 137 4.17 26.06 -2.89
CA VAL A 137 3.45 27.25 -2.46
C VAL A 137 2.11 26.78 -1.93
N PHE A 138 2.00 26.68 -0.61
CA PHE A 138 0.74 26.34 0.03
C PHE A 138 -0.03 27.58 0.44
N GLU A 139 -1.34 27.54 0.23
CA GLU A 139 -2.26 28.54 0.78
C GLU A 139 -2.74 28.15 2.18
N GLY A 140 -3.22 29.13 2.94
CA GLY A 140 -3.78 28.94 4.28
C GLY A 140 -2.74 28.57 5.35
N GLN A 141 -3.21 28.34 6.57
CA GLN A 141 -2.33 27.99 7.70
C GLN A 141 -1.92 26.52 7.64
N ASN A 142 -0.72 26.22 8.15
CA ASN A 142 -0.24 24.85 8.30
C ASN A 142 -0.96 24.16 9.48
N VAL A 143 -1.56 23.00 9.24
CA VAL A 143 -2.26 22.21 10.27
C VAL A 143 -1.31 21.47 11.23
N PHE A 144 -0.02 21.41 10.92
CA PHE A 144 0.97 20.63 11.68
C PHE A 144 0.90 20.83 13.20
N ALA A 145 0.86 22.08 13.68
CA ALA A 145 0.85 22.36 15.11
C ALA A 145 -0.41 21.80 15.80
N LEU A 146 -1.57 21.87 15.12
CA LEU A 146 -2.81 21.29 15.61
C LEU A 146 -2.66 19.78 15.76
N LEU A 147 -2.13 19.08 14.75
CA LEU A 147 -1.99 17.62 14.77
C LEU A 147 -0.94 17.13 15.76
N TRP A 148 0.22 17.80 15.81
CA TRP A 148 1.32 17.43 16.69
C TRP A 148 0.96 17.58 18.18
N LEU A 149 0.23 18.65 18.52
CA LEU A 149 -0.17 18.97 19.90
C LEU A 149 -1.58 18.49 20.25
N LEU A 150 -2.27 17.87 19.30
CA LEU A 150 -3.60 17.28 19.48
C LEU A 150 -3.73 16.36 20.70
N PRO A 151 -2.71 15.58 21.08
CA PRO A 151 -2.84 14.64 22.20
C PRO A 151 -2.89 15.31 23.57
N TYR A 152 -2.48 16.57 23.67
CA TYR A 152 -2.22 17.25 24.93
C TYR A 152 -3.17 18.43 25.10
N ASP A 153 -3.66 18.64 26.33
CA ASP A 153 -4.44 19.82 26.66
C ASP A 153 -3.55 21.05 26.91
N ILE A 154 -3.15 21.70 25.81
CA ILE A 154 -2.25 22.85 25.81
C ILE A 154 -3.04 24.11 25.40
N PRO A 155 -2.97 25.22 26.17
CA PRO A 155 -3.50 26.51 25.74
C PRO A 155 -2.89 26.94 24.40
N GLN A 156 -3.70 27.45 23.48
CA GLN A 156 -3.23 27.82 22.13
C GLN A 156 -2.12 28.87 22.11
N SER A 157 -2.11 29.78 23.08
CA SER A 157 -1.05 30.77 23.28
C SER A 157 0.33 30.13 23.52
N GLU A 158 0.38 28.88 23.97
CA GLU A 158 1.61 28.15 24.21
C GLU A 158 2.06 27.26 23.05
N TRP A 159 1.20 27.03 22.04
CA TRP A 159 1.50 26.08 20.94
C TRP A 159 2.79 26.44 20.20
N ALA A 160 2.95 27.70 19.82
CA ALA A 160 4.15 28.15 19.11
C ALA A 160 5.44 27.90 19.93
N ARG A 161 5.37 28.11 21.25
CA ARG A 161 6.49 27.89 22.17
C ARG A 161 6.86 26.40 22.26
N VAL A 162 5.86 25.52 22.38
CA VAL A 162 6.06 24.06 22.45
C VAL A 162 6.62 23.53 21.12
N ILE A 163 6.07 23.95 19.97
CA ILE A 163 6.56 23.54 18.65
C ILE A 163 8.02 23.94 18.45
N GLU A 164 8.40 25.16 18.79
CA GLU A 164 9.79 25.61 18.62
C GLU A 164 10.77 24.93 19.61
N GLN A 165 10.30 24.56 20.80
CA GLN A 165 11.06 23.72 21.72
C GLN A 165 11.25 22.32 21.13
N ASP A 166 10.20 21.72 20.59
CA ASP A 166 10.21 20.38 20.01
C ASP A 166 11.10 20.31 18.78
N LYS A 167 11.07 21.31 17.90
CA LYS A 167 11.94 21.36 16.71
C LYS A 167 13.42 21.33 17.10
N ARG A 168 13.82 22.13 18.09
CA ARG A 168 15.21 22.17 18.59
C ARG A 168 15.60 20.85 19.25
N ALA A 169 14.73 20.29 20.08
CA ALA A 169 14.97 18.99 20.72
C ALA A 169 15.06 17.86 19.69
N PHE A 170 14.21 17.88 18.66
CA PHE A 170 14.18 16.89 17.60
C PHE A 170 15.48 16.91 16.77
N GLU A 171 15.98 18.09 16.42
CA GLU A 171 17.26 18.20 15.69
C GLU A 171 18.44 17.57 16.44
N ILE A 172 18.47 17.73 17.77
CA ILE A 172 19.47 17.08 18.64
C ILE A 172 19.24 15.56 18.65
N PHE A 173 17.99 15.14 18.91
CA PHE A 173 17.59 13.75 18.95
C PHE A 173 17.97 13.00 17.67
N ARG A 174 17.62 13.55 16.49
CA ARG A 174 17.90 12.95 15.18
C ARG A 174 19.41 12.74 14.96
N LYS A 175 20.23 13.74 15.28
CA LYS A 175 21.69 13.64 15.14
C LYS A 175 22.29 12.60 16.07
N GLN A 176 21.76 12.47 17.29
CA GLN A 176 22.21 11.46 18.24
C GLN A 176 21.80 10.06 17.80
N LYS A 177 20.54 9.87 17.36
CA LYS A 177 20.02 8.58 16.91
C LYS A 177 20.80 7.98 15.75
N TRP A 178 21.19 8.80 14.77
CA TRP A 178 22.07 8.32 13.70
C TRP A 178 23.46 7.89 14.17
N ARG A 179 23.99 8.46 15.27
CA ARG A 179 25.31 8.08 15.84
C ARG A 179 25.23 6.83 16.71
N GLU A 180 24.12 6.65 17.42
CA GLU A 180 23.93 5.64 18.46
C GLU A 180 22.95 4.53 18.02
N LEU A 181 22.81 4.34 16.72
CA LEU A 181 21.86 3.40 16.14
C LEU A 181 22.00 1.99 16.75
N SER A 182 20.90 1.45 17.24
CA SER A 182 20.80 0.13 17.85
C SER A 182 19.69 -0.71 17.23
N GLU A 183 19.71 -2.04 17.43
CA GLU A 183 18.61 -2.92 16.99
C GLU A 183 17.27 -2.54 17.65
N ALA A 184 17.30 -2.04 18.89
CA ALA A 184 16.10 -1.59 19.62
C ALA A 184 15.44 -0.38 18.95
N ASP A 185 16.18 0.47 18.22
CA ASP A 185 15.58 1.62 17.55
C ASP A 185 14.65 1.24 16.38
N PHE A 186 14.80 0.03 15.85
CA PHE A 186 13.88 -0.52 14.85
C PHE A 186 12.68 -1.26 15.47
N SER A 187 12.63 -1.40 16.79
CA SER A 187 11.51 -2.05 17.50
C SER A 187 10.40 -1.10 17.92
N GLY A 188 10.58 0.22 17.71
CA GLY A 188 9.59 1.25 18.00
C GLY A 188 9.59 1.76 19.45
N GLU A 189 10.53 1.34 20.29
CA GLU A 189 10.61 1.79 21.69
C GLU A 189 11.23 3.20 21.86
N SER A 190 11.87 3.75 20.82
CA SER A 190 12.75 4.92 20.93
C SER A 190 12.31 6.16 20.15
N PHE A 191 11.00 6.40 20.01
CA PHE A 191 10.49 7.57 19.28
C PHE A 191 10.67 8.89 20.06
N PHE A 192 10.88 9.98 19.32
CA PHE A 192 10.87 11.33 19.85
C PHE A 192 9.51 11.65 20.48
N ARG A 193 9.52 12.24 21.68
CA ARG A 193 8.33 12.70 22.39
C ARG A 193 8.33 14.22 22.43
N SER A 194 7.15 14.82 22.27
CA SER A 194 6.95 16.26 22.46
C SER A 194 7.36 16.67 23.87
N SER A 195 7.88 17.89 24.02
CA SER A 195 8.11 18.56 25.31
C SER A 195 6.81 18.85 26.07
N ALA A 196 5.64 18.70 25.43
CA ALA A 196 4.37 18.69 26.12
C ALA A 196 4.15 17.42 26.97
N HIS A 197 4.80 16.31 26.61
CA HIS A 197 4.66 15.04 27.30
C HIS A 197 5.09 15.14 28.77
N GLY A 198 4.19 14.76 29.68
CA GLY A 198 4.40 14.86 31.13
C GLY A 198 4.23 16.28 31.71
N ARG A 199 4.14 17.31 30.87
CA ARG A 199 3.87 18.69 31.29
C ARG A 199 2.39 19.07 31.19
N TYR A 200 1.69 18.54 30.20
CA TYR A 200 0.26 18.74 29.99
C TYR A 200 -0.47 17.39 30.06
N PRO A 201 -1.71 17.37 30.58
CA PRO A 201 -2.50 16.16 30.59
C PRO A 201 -2.87 15.73 29.17
N TRP A 202 -3.15 14.44 29.01
CA TRP A 202 -3.71 13.92 27.77
C TRP A 202 -5.12 14.48 27.57
N ARG A 203 -5.42 14.91 26.34
CA ARG A 203 -6.71 15.51 26.00
C ARG A 203 -7.83 14.49 26.07
N PHE A 204 -7.61 13.30 25.51
CA PHE A 204 -8.60 12.22 25.49
C PHE A 204 -8.27 11.19 26.55
N SER A 205 -9.24 10.88 27.39
CA SER A 205 -9.16 9.75 28.32
C SER A 205 -9.49 8.44 27.60
N GLU A 206 -9.11 7.31 28.20
CA GLU A 206 -9.54 5.99 27.72
C GLU A 206 -11.07 5.86 27.70
N ALA A 207 -11.75 6.46 28.69
CA ALA A 207 -13.20 6.51 28.74
C ALA A 207 -13.80 7.29 27.55
N ASP A 208 -13.22 8.43 27.17
CA ASP A 208 -13.65 9.17 25.98
C ASP A 208 -13.49 8.32 24.72
N ASN A 209 -12.37 7.61 24.60
CA ASN A 209 -12.06 6.77 23.44
C ASN A 209 -13.05 5.64 23.22
N ASN A 210 -13.64 5.11 24.30
CA ASN A 210 -14.67 4.07 24.23
C ASN A 210 -16.04 4.62 23.78
N VAL A 211 -16.34 5.88 24.11
CA VAL A 211 -17.61 6.53 23.72
C VAL A 211 -17.55 7.05 22.28
N LEU A 212 -16.40 7.59 21.85
CA LEU A 212 -16.21 8.11 20.49
C LEU A 212 -16.63 7.12 19.40
N CYS A 213 -17.15 7.64 18.29
CA CYS A 213 -17.48 6.82 17.15
C CYS A 213 -16.22 6.19 16.54
N GLN A 214 -16.25 4.88 16.34
CA GLN A 214 -15.19 4.08 15.74
C GLN A 214 -15.42 3.92 14.24
N TYR A 215 -14.35 3.69 13.48
CA TYR A 215 -14.48 3.42 12.06
C TYR A 215 -15.13 2.06 11.81
N GLY A 216 -16.17 2.04 10.97
CA GLY A 216 -16.89 0.81 10.59
C GLY A 216 -18.03 0.39 11.52
N GLU A 217 -18.36 1.18 12.55
CA GLU A 217 -19.58 0.97 13.36
C GLU A 217 -20.74 1.85 12.87
N ASP A 218 -21.99 1.45 13.16
CA ASP A 218 -23.18 2.29 12.92
C ASP A 218 -23.23 3.41 13.99
N CYS A 219 -22.47 4.48 13.72
CA CYS A 219 -22.29 5.59 14.64
C CYS A 219 -23.62 6.29 14.96
N LEU A 220 -24.53 6.43 13.98
CA LEU A 220 -25.85 7.03 14.23
C LEU A 220 -26.69 6.19 15.20
N LYS A 221 -26.67 4.85 15.07
CA LYS A 221 -27.36 3.95 16.00
C LYS A 221 -26.73 3.98 17.40
N LYS A 222 -25.39 3.96 17.47
CA LYS A 222 -24.67 4.00 18.75
C LYS A 222 -25.01 5.28 19.53
N VAL A 223 -25.02 6.42 18.84
CA VAL A 223 -25.34 7.73 19.42
C VAL A 223 -26.80 7.81 19.87
N SER A 224 -27.74 7.24 19.11
CA SER A 224 -29.16 7.25 19.50
C SER A 224 -29.49 6.38 20.72
N MET A 225 -28.61 5.45 21.08
CA MET A 225 -28.79 4.62 22.27
C MET A 225 -28.46 5.33 23.59
N ASP A 226 -27.64 6.39 23.57
CA ASP A 226 -27.21 7.11 24.78
C ASP A 226 -26.87 8.59 24.52
N LEU A 227 -27.87 9.37 24.12
CA LEU A 227 -27.71 10.81 23.88
C LEU A 227 -27.08 11.57 25.06
N PRO A 228 -27.44 11.32 26.34
CA PRO A 228 -26.83 12.01 27.48
C PRO A 228 -25.31 11.79 27.60
N ALA A 229 -24.82 10.56 27.35
CA ALA A 229 -23.38 10.31 27.39
C ALA A 229 -22.62 11.07 26.30
N TYR A 230 -23.18 11.16 25.09
CA TYR A 230 -22.59 11.92 23.99
C TYR A 230 -22.65 13.43 24.22
N GLU A 231 -23.73 13.96 24.78
CA GLU A 231 -23.82 15.36 25.19
C GLU A 231 -22.75 15.71 26.23
N ALA A 232 -22.56 14.85 27.23
CA ALA A 232 -21.53 15.03 28.25
C ALA A 232 -20.11 14.98 27.63
N LEU A 233 -19.85 14.05 26.71
CA LEU A 233 -18.58 13.97 25.98
C LEU A 233 -18.31 15.26 25.19
N LEU A 234 -19.27 15.70 24.37
CA LEU A 234 -19.11 16.87 23.52
C LEU A 234 -18.99 18.16 24.34
N SER A 235 -19.72 18.24 25.46
CA SER A 235 -19.64 19.38 26.39
C SER A 235 -18.27 19.49 27.04
N ARG A 236 -17.63 18.37 27.42
CA ARG A 236 -16.26 18.37 27.98
C ARG A 236 -15.21 18.89 26.99
N HIS A 237 -15.42 18.68 25.69
CA HIS A 237 -14.47 19.04 24.63
C HIS A 237 -14.86 20.33 23.86
N SER A 238 -15.94 21.00 24.25
CA SER A 238 -16.53 22.13 23.51
C SER A 238 -15.59 23.33 23.40
N THR A 239 -15.03 23.80 24.52
CA THR A 239 -14.11 24.95 24.57
C THR A 239 -12.89 24.73 23.68
N TRP A 240 -12.37 23.51 23.64
CA TRP A 240 -11.25 23.19 22.79
C TRP A 240 -11.62 23.19 21.31
N MET A 241 -12.75 22.56 20.93
CA MET A 241 -13.25 22.60 19.54
C MET A 241 -13.50 24.03 19.06
N GLU A 242 -14.07 24.88 19.91
CA GLU A 242 -14.27 26.30 19.62
C GLU A 242 -12.93 27.04 19.45
N GLY A 243 -11.96 26.75 20.32
CA GLY A 243 -10.61 27.30 20.21
C GLY A 243 -9.92 26.92 18.89
N VAL A 244 -10.04 25.66 18.44
CA VAL A 244 -9.48 25.23 17.14
C VAL A 244 -10.08 26.03 15.99
N GLY A 245 -11.30 26.54 16.16
CA GLY A 245 -11.99 27.33 15.15
C GLY A 245 -12.30 26.51 13.89
N PRO A 246 -12.71 27.17 12.80
CA PRO A 246 -13.09 26.48 11.58
C PRO A 246 -11.85 25.85 10.92
N LEU A 247 -11.96 24.56 10.59
CA LEU A 247 -10.90 23.82 9.91
C LEU A 247 -10.48 24.47 8.58
N SER A 248 -11.39 25.17 7.91
CA SER A 248 -11.14 25.87 6.64
C SER A 248 -9.97 26.86 6.67
N ARG A 249 -9.56 27.36 7.86
CA ARG A 249 -8.36 28.21 8.01
C ARG A 249 -7.05 27.48 7.69
N TYR A 250 -7.04 26.16 7.86
CA TYR A 250 -5.90 25.31 7.57
C TYR A 250 -5.96 24.86 6.11
N GLY A 251 -4.94 25.20 5.34
CA GLY A 251 -4.93 24.94 3.90
C GLY A 251 -3.99 23.83 3.46
N HIS A 252 -3.06 23.41 4.31
CA HIS A 252 -2.05 22.40 4.01
C HIS A 252 -1.50 21.72 5.26
N TYR A 253 -0.82 20.58 5.05
CA TYR A 253 0.06 19.96 6.04
C TYR A 253 1.51 20.05 5.56
N ASP A 254 2.37 20.60 6.40
CA ASP A 254 3.81 20.55 6.18
C ASP A 254 4.55 20.20 7.47
N ASP A 255 5.39 19.17 7.41
CA ASP A 255 6.10 18.67 8.59
C ASP A 255 7.22 19.65 8.99
N LEU A 256 7.07 20.28 10.16
CA LEU A 256 8.04 21.25 10.67
C LEU A 256 9.32 20.61 11.24
N PHE A 257 9.35 19.28 11.40
CA PHE A 257 10.55 18.51 11.74
C PHE A 257 11.37 18.13 10.49
N GLY A 258 10.82 18.38 9.30
CA GLY A 258 11.36 17.96 8.02
C GLY A 258 11.08 16.48 7.72
N ASN A 259 11.26 16.07 6.47
CA ASN A 259 11.08 14.68 6.05
C ASN A 259 12.39 13.91 6.26
N GLY A 260 12.38 12.95 7.18
CA GLY A 260 13.53 12.10 7.48
C GLY A 260 13.06 10.83 8.18
N PHE A 261 13.94 9.83 8.27
CA PHE A 261 13.58 8.53 8.83
C PHE A 261 13.14 8.61 10.30
N TRP A 262 13.77 9.50 11.05
CA TRP A 262 13.46 9.72 12.47
C TRP A 262 12.34 10.72 12.71
N SER A 263 11.80 11.36 11.66
CA SER A 263 10.74 12.35 11.83
C SER A 263 9.56 11.72 12.56
N PRO A 264 9.12 12.32 13.68
CA PRO A 264 8.11 11.71 14.51
C PRO A 264 6.79 11.74 13.76
N MET A 265 6.12 10.59 13.68
CA MET A 265 4.77 10.55 13.14
C MET A 265 3.78 11.03 14.20
N SER A 266 2.94 12.00 13.88
CA SER A 266 1.83 12.45 14.74
C SER A 266 0.66 11.45 14.71
N TYR A 267 0.88 10.15 14.99
CA TYR A 267 -0.04 9.12 14.46
C TYR A 267 -1.15 8.57 15.37
N PRO A 268 -1.00 8.14 16.64
CA PRO A 268 -2.13 7.43 17.27
C PRO A 268 -3.24 8.31 17.83
N SER A 269 -2.90 9.31 18.64
CA SER A 269 -3.87 10.14 19.38
C SER A 269 -4.52 11.25 18.54
N SER A 270 -4.05 11.44 17.31
CA SER A 270 -4.63 12.42 16.39
C SER A 270 -5.97 11.96 15.80
N PHE A 271 -6.20 10.65 15.75
CA PHE A 271 -7.45 10.07 15.27
C PHE A 271 -8.63 10.44 16.16
N ASP A 272 -8.39 10.61 17.46
CA ASP A 272 -9.43 10.88 18.47
C ASP A 272 -10.17 12.18 18.13
N TYR A 273 -9.47 13.18 17.59
CA TYR A 273 -10.11 14.41 17.14
C TYR A 273 -11.02 14.22 15.92
N PHE A 274 -10.53 13.52 14.90
CA PHE A 274 -11.34 13.28 13.71
C PHE A 274 -12.57 12.46 14.07
N ARG A 275 -12.41 11.46 14.95
CA ARG A 275 -13.53 10.71 15.53
C ARG A 275 -14.48 11.62 16.32
N LEU A 276 -13.97 12.60 17.08
CA LEU A 276 -14.80 13.58 17.80
C LEU A 276 -15.64 14.42 16.84
N LEU A 277 -15.07 14.86 15.71
CA LEU A 277 -15.81 15.63 14.70
C LEU A 277 -16.93 14.80 14.06
N SER A 278 -16.65 13.55 13.67
CA SER A 278 -17.68 12.64 13.12
C SER A 278 -18.74 12.30 14.18
N THR A 279 -18.32 12.11 15.45
CA THR A 279 -19.22 11.87 16.59
C THR A 279 -20.14 13.08 16.83
N ARG A 280 -19.61 14.30 16.76
CA ARG A 280 -20.40 15.52 16.88
C ARG A 280 -21.44 15.62 15.79
N ALA A 281 -21.06 15.37 14.53
CA ALA A 281 -22.01 15.38 13.41
C ALA A 281 -23.11 14.32 13.61
N ALA A 282 -22.76 13.11 14.05
CA ALA A 282 -23.72 12.06 14.37
C ALA A 282 -24.69 12.46 15.49
N TYR A 283 -24.18 13.05 16.58
CA TYR A 283 -24.99 13.58 17.68
C TYR A 283 -25.91 14.70 17.23
N ASP A 284 -25.39 15.68 16.49
CA ASP A 284 -26.18 16.77 15.94
C ASP A 284 -27.32 16.23 15.06
N PHE A 285 -27.04 15.22 14.24
CA PHE A 285 -28.05 14.57 13.41
C PHE A 285 -29.11 13.85 14.25
N VAL A 286 -28.71 12.97 15.16
CA VAL A 286 -29.67 12.23 16.01
C VAL A 286 -30.49 13.18 16.91
N ASN A 287 -29.92 14.30 17.33
CA ASN A 287 -30.57 15.32 18.15
C ASN A 287 -31.40 16.33 17.32
N GLY A 288 -31.73 16.02 16.07
CA GLY A 288 -32.63 16.80 15.22
C GLY A 288 -32.00 17.99 14.49
N ARG A 289 -30.69 18.27 14.70
CA ARG A 289 -29.95 19.31 13.97
C ARG A 289 -29.42 18.78 12.63
N HIS A 290 -30.31 18.19 11.82
CA HIS A 290 -29.95 17.46 10.60
C HIS A 290 -29.14 18.30 9.60
N VAL A 291 -29.58 19.53 9.30
CA VAL A 291 -28.92 20.42 8.32
C VAL A 291 -27.51 20.76 8.76
N ALA A 292 -27.33 21.15 10.03
CA ALA A 292 -26.04 21.51 10.59
C ALA A 292 -25.07 20.31 10.62
N ALA A 293 -25.57 19.11 10.95
CA ALA A 293 -24.78 17.88 10.93
C ALA A 293 -24.27 17.54 9.53
N VAL A 294 -25.15 17.58 8.53
CA VAL A 294 -24.82 17.32 7.12
C VAL A 294 -23.83 18.36 6.59
N GLU A 295 -24.05 19.64 6.91
CA GLU A 295 -23.14 20.74 6.53
C GLU A 295 -21.74 20.56 7.13
N ALA A 296 -21.66 20.26 8.44
CA ALA A 296 -20.40 20.05 9.14
C ALA A 296 -19.61 18.89 8.51
N LEU A 297 -20.28 17.77 8.20
CA LEU A 297 -19.62 16.60 7.63
C LEU A 297 -19.14 16.83 6.20
N CYS A 298 -19.93 17.51 5.36
CA CYS A 298 -19.47 17.96 4.03
C CYS A 298 -18.25 18.91 4.14
N GLY A 299 -18.27 19.84 5.10
CA GLY A 299 -17.13 20.72 5.38
C GLY A 299 -15.87 19.96 5.78
N ASN A 300 -16.01 18.96 6.66
CA ASN A 300 -14.92 18.10 7.10
C ASN A 300 -14.33 17.29 5.93
N ILE A 301 -15.18 16.64 5.12
CA ILE A 301 -14.75 15.86 3.94
C ILE A 301 -13.96 16.75 2.98
N PHE A 302 -14.49 17.93 2.66
CA PHE A 302 -13.80 18.88 1.78
C PHE A 302 -12.43 19.27 2.35
N TRP A 303 -12.37 19.56 3.65
CA TRP A 303 -11.14 19.92 4.32
C TRP A 303 -10.10 18.78 4.33
N TYR A 304 -10.48 17.56 4.70
CA TYR A 304 -9.56 16.41 4.68
C TYR A 304 -8.97 16.19 3.30
N ARG A 305 -9.79 16.29 2.25
CA ARG A 305 -9.35 16.12 0.87
C ARG A 305 -8.43 17.25 0.41
N LYS A 306 -8.71 18.49 0.82
CA LYS A 306 -7.80 19.62 0.61
C LYS A 306 -6.44 19.36 1.26
N ILE A 307 -6.40 18.93 2.52
CA ILE A 307 -5.12 18.62 3.20
C ILE A 307 -4.42 17.43 2.54
N ALA A 308 -5.17 16.40 2.13
CA ALA A 308 -4.62 15.21 1.46
C ALA A 308 -3.94 15.53 0.11
N ALA A 309 -4.42 16.53 -0.61
CA ALA A 309 -3.79 17.06 -1.82
C ALA A 309 -2.66 18.05 -1.50
N ASN A 310 -2.89 18.94 -0.53
CA ASN A 310 -1.95 19.99 -0.15
C ASN A 310 -1.02 19.54 0.98
N ASN A 311 -0.25 18.49 0.75
CA ASN A 311 0.80 18.08 1.67
C ASN A 311 1.92 17.35 0.94
N ARG A 312 3.04 17.13 1.64
CA ARG A 312 4.18 16.42 1.08
C ARG A 312 4.28 14.97 1.51
N SER A 313 3.48 14.45 2.43
CA SER A 313 3.67 13.14 3.02
C SER A 313 2.66 12.11 2.48
N LEU A 314 3.16 11.04 1.86
CA LEU A 314 2.29 9.95 1.40
C LEU A 314 1.43 9.38 2.53
N LEU A 315 1.99 9.28 3.74
CA LEU A 315 1.24 8.86 4.91
C LEU A 315 0.02 9.76 5.19
N TYR A 316 0.17 11.08 5.15
CA TYR A 316 -0.93 12.01 5.40
C TYR A 316 -1.91 12.08 4.22
N THR A 317 -1.44 11.98 2.97
CA THR A 317 -2.29 11.82 1.80
C THR A 317 -3.23 10.62 1.95
N LEU A 318 -2.70 9.46 2.36
CA LEU A 318 -3.51 8.26 2.59
C LEU A 318 -4.42 8.41 3.82
N LEU A 319 -3.88 8.90 4.93
CA LEU A 319 -4.62 9.11 6.18
C LEU A 319 -5.87 9.97 5.98
N PHE A 320 -5.69 11.19 5.47
CA PHE A 320 -6.80 12.12 5.30
C PHE A 320 -7.81 11.65 4.27
N SER A 321 -7.35 10.92 3.25
CA SER A 321 -8.26 10.30 2.28
C SER A 321 -9.06 9.14 2.86
N THR A 322 -8.46 8.35 3.78
CA THR A 322 -9.19 7.36 4.57
C THR A 322 -10.24 8.03 5.45
N ILE A 323 -9.88 9.08 6.20
CA ILE A 323 -10.82 9.79 7.07
C ILE A 323 -11.97 10.39 6.25
N ALA A 324 -11.66 11.05 5.13
CA ALA A 324 -12.68 11.58 4.21
C ALA A 324 -13.62 10.49 3.69
N SER A 325 -13.10 9.31 3.37
CA SER A 325 -13.92 8.17 2.91
C SER A 325 -14.86 7.66 4.01
N ARG A 326 -14.41 7.64 5.27
CA ARG A 326 -15.23 7.24 6.42
C ARG A 326 -16.31 8.28 6.76
N ASP A 327 -15.97 9.55 6.70
CA ASP A 327 -16.95 10.62 6.88
C ASP A 327 -17.95 10.64 5.71
N ALA A 328 -17.54 10.25 4.50
CA ALA A 328 -18.47 10.07 3.38
C ALA A 328 -19.46 8.90 3.60
N GLU A 329 -19.02 7.80 4.22
CA GLU A 329 -19.91 6.69 4.63
C GLU A 329 -20.98 7.19 5.61
N LEU A 330 -20.56 7.86 6.69
CA LEU A 330 -21.47 8.46 7.67
C LEU A 330 -22.41 9.50 7.02
N LEU A 331 -21.90 10.32 6.09
CA LEU A 331 -22.71 11.28 5.34
C LEU A 331 -23.76 10.55 4.49
N GLY A 332 -23.40 9.44 3.85
CA GLY A 332 -24.35 8.59 3.14
C GLY A 332 -25.48 8.13 4.06
N GLU A 333 -25.15 7.62 5.24
CA GLU A 333 -26.16 7.17 6.22
C GLU A 333 -27.08 8.31 6.68
N MET A 334 -26.53 9.51 6.89
CA MET A 334 -27.30 10.71 7.21
C MET A 334 -28.21 11.07 6.04
N LEU A 335 -27.69 11.11 4.81
CA LEU A 335 -28.45 11.45 3.60
C LEU A 335 -29.57 10.44 3.33
N ALA A 336 -29.38 9.16 3.66
CA ALA A 336 -30.44 8.15 3.57
C ALA A 336 -31.65 8.49 4.44
N ARG A 337 -31.41 9.10 5.61
CA ARG A 337 -32.43 9.52 6.59
C ARG A 337 -32.83 10.99 6.45
N PHE A 338 -32.08 11.77 5.67
CA PHE A 338 -32.30 13.20 5.44
C PHE A 338 -33.44 13.41 4.43
N PRO A 339 -34.44 14.26 4.72
CA PRO A 339 -35.59 14.47 3.83
C PRO A 339 -35.13 14.79 2.40
N VAL A 340 -35.70 14.09 1.40
CA VAL A 340 -35.24 14.18 0.00
C VAL A 340 -35.45 15.57 -0.58
N ASP A 341 -36.47 16.27 -0.10
CA ASP A 341 -36.88 17.65 -0.42
C ASP A 341 -36.15 18.74 0.37
N ALA A 342 -35.34 18.39 1.37
CA ALA A 342 -34.53 19.36 2.10
C ALA A 342 -33.36 19.85 1.22
N HIS A 343 -33.18 21.17 1.18
CA HIS A 343 -32.12 21.80 0.40
C HIS A 343 -30.74 21.36 0.91
N LEU A 344 -29.83 21.07 -0.02
CA LEU A 344 -28.46 20.72 0.35
C LEU A 344 -27.69 21.95 0.86
N PRO A 345 -26.95 21.82 1.99
CA PRO A 345 -26.06 22.88 2.44
C PRO A 345 -25.00 23.25 1.41
N ALA A 346 -24.53 24.51 1.44
CA ALA A 346 -23.54 25.03 0.50
C ALA A 346 -22.24 24.19 0.46
N ALA A 347 -21.79 23.69 1.61
CA ALA A 347 -20.63 22.80 1.71
C ALA A 347 -20.81 21.50 0.91
N CYS A 348 -22.02 20.94 0.88
CA CYS A 348 -22.33 19.74 0.11
C CYS A 348 -22.50 20.05 -1.38
N LEU A 349 -23.06 21.21 -1.71
CA LEU A 349 -23.17 21.67 -3.10
C LEU A 349 -21.78 21.81 -3.75
N ALA A 350 -20.77 22.30 -3.02
CA ALA A 350 -19.39 22.38 -3.52
C ALA A 350 -18.84 21.00 -3.92
N ILE A 351 -19.08 19.96 -3.10
CA ILE A 351 -18.70 18.58 -3.43
C ILE A 351 -19.51 18.08 -4.65
N SER A 352 -20.78 18.44 -4.76
CA SER A 352 -21.66 18.05 -5.88
C SER A 352 -21.28 18.67 -7.23
N THR A 353 -20.47 19.73 -7.26
CA THR A 353 -20.00 20.37 -8.48
C THR A 353 -18.56 20.03 -8.82
N ALA A 354 -17.71 19.91 -7.80
CA ALA A 354 -16.28 19.64 -7.96
C ALA A 354 -15.79 18.77 -6.78
N PRO A 355 -16.01 17.45 -6.83
CA PRO A 355 -15.58 16.55 -5.77
C PRO A 355 -14.08 16.64 -5.59
N PRO A 356 -13.57 16.89 -4.38
CA PRO A 356 -12.15 17.16 -4.18
C PRO A 356 -11.31 15.90 -4.44
N GLN A 357 -10.45 15.98 -5.45
CA GLN A 357 -9.57 14.89 -5.91
C GLN A 357 -8.12 15.12 -5.47
N ILE A 358 -7.35 14.03 -5.38
CA ILE A 358 -5.89 14.08 -5.38
C ILE A 358 -5.46 13.91 -6.83
N SER A 359 -4.63 14.80 -7.35
CA SER A 359 -4.06 14.67 -8.69
C SER A 359 -2.81 13.79 -8.68
N ALA A 360 -2.39 13.33 -9.87
CA ALA A 360 -1.09 12.67 -10.01
C ALA A 360 0.09 13.57 -9.58
N ALA A 361 -0.04 14.89 -9.74
CA ALA A 361 0.96 15.85 -9.30
C ALA A 361 1.07 15.91 -7.77
N ASP A 362 -0.06 15.90 -7.06
CA ASP A 362 -0.10 15.84 -5.60
C ASP A 362 0.50 14.52 -5.09
N TYR A 363 0.18 13.41 -5.76
CA TYR A 363 0.75 12.10 -5.44
C TYR A 363 2.27 12.07 -5.70
N CYS A 364 2.74 12.65 -6.82
CA CYS A 364 4.17 12.83 -7.07
C CYS A 364 4.85 13.62 -5.94
N ALA A 365 4.26 14.74 -5.49
CA ALA A 365 4.79 15.52 -4.37
C ALA A 365 4.89 14.68 -3.09
N ALA A 366 3.89 13.83 -2.83
CA ALA A 366 3.90 12.88 -1.73
C ALA A 366 5.02 11.83 -1.84
N LEU A 367 5.26 11.29 -3.04
CA LEU A 367 6.29 10.28 -3.30
C LEU A 367 7.71 10.87 -3.25
N ARG A 368 7.85 12.17 -3.54
CA ARG A 368 9.12 12.87 -3.36
C ARG A 368 9.55 12.97 -1.89
N SER A 369 8.64 13.14 -0.94
CA SER A 369 9.03 13.09 0.49
C SER A 369 9.38 11.67 0.94
N GLU A 370 8.70 10.66 0.42
CA GLU A 370 9.04 9.27 0.69
C GLU A 370 10.45 8.97 0.18
N TYR A 371 10.81 9.51 -0.99
CA TYR A 371 12.19 9.50 -1.45
C TYR A 371 13.15 10.23 -0.50
N GLU A 372 12.78 11.40 0.05
CA GLU A 372 13.62 12.10 1.05
C GLU A 372 13.86 11.23 2.30
N VAL A 373 12.84 10.53 2.79
CA VAL A 373 12.97 9.57 3.90
C VAL A 373 13.91 8.42 3.52
N GLN A 374 13.76 7.85 2.31
CA GLN A 374 14.64 6.78 1.84
C GLN A 374 16.08 7.25 1.62
N SER A 375 16.27 8.46 1.10
CA SER A 375 17.57 9.08 0.93
C SER A 375 18.25 9.33 2.29
N ASP A 376 17.50 9.76 3.31
CA ASP A 376 18.02 9.91 4.68
C ASP A 376 18.53 8.56 5.23
N VAL A 377 17.79 7.47 5.00
CA VAL A 377 18.25 6.10 5.34
C VAL A 377 19.50 5.70 4.56
N ILE A 378 19.50 5.84 3.24
CA ILE A 378 20.63 5.46 2.36
C ILE A 378 21.91 6.22 2.73
N ASN A 379 21.77 7.49 3.13
CA ASN A 379 22.89 8.36 3.43
C ASN A 379 23.45 8.19 4.86
N ASN A 380 22.64 7.71 5.81
CA ASN A 380 23.03 7.65 7.21
C ASN A 380 23.08 6.23 7.79
N LEU A 381 22.37 5.26 7.23
CA LEU A 381 22.32 3.89 7.73
C LEU A 381 23.58 3.12 7.32
N PRO A 382 24.38 2.62 8.28
CA PRO A 382 25.44 1.67 7.95
C PRO A 382 24.82 0.29 7.66
N VAL A 383 24.98 -0.23 6.44
CA VAL A 383 24.28 -1.44 5.99
C VAL A 383 24.66 -2.69 6.81
N PHE A 384 25.88 -2.73 7.36
CA PHE A 384 26.38 -3.88 8.13
C PHE A 384 26.87 -3.56 9.56
N SER A 385 26.72 -2.34 10.08
CA SER A 385 27.34 -2.01 11.38
C SER A 385 26.64 -2.71 12.54
N ARG A 386 27.34 -3.67 13.15
CA ARG A 386 27.07 -4.18 14.49
C ARG A 386 28.12 -3.64 15.47
N PRO A 387 27.74 -3.27 16.70
CA PRO A 387 28.71 -3.01 17.75
C PRO A 387 29.51 -4.29 18.04
N GLY A 388 30.86 -4.26 17.89
CA GLY A 388 31.70 -5.41 18.20
C GLY A 388 33.12 -5.42 17.59
N LYS A 389 33.92 -6.43 17.98
CA LYS A 389 35.38 -6.56 17.74
C LYS A 389 35.82 -6.74 16.26
N LYS A 390 34.91 -6.73 15.28
CA LYS A 390 35.22 -6.92 13.83
C LYS A 390 34.79 -5.75 12.94
N ARG A 391 34.74 -4.52 13.49
CA ARG A 391 34.30 -3.30 12.80
C ARG A 391 35.01 -3.02 11.47
N TRP A 392 36.31 -3.33 11.35
CA TRP A 392 37.07 -3.08 10.12
C TRP A 392 36.70 -4.03 8.96
N VAL A 393 36.48 -5.33 9.24
CA VAL A 393 36.07 -6.33 8.23
C VAL A 393 34.68 -6.00 7.72
N ILE A 394 33.78 -5.66 8.63
CA ILE A 394 32.41 -5.27 8.34
C ILE A 394 32.39 -3.99 7.50
N SER A 395 33.20 -2.99 7.85
CA SER A 395 33.34 -1.75 7.06
C SER A 395 33.96 -1.98 5.68
N ALA A 396 34.83 -2.98 5.52
CA ALA A 396 35.34 -3.37 4.21
C ALA A 396 34.23 -4.03 3.37
N LEU A 397 33.49 -4.99 3.94
CA LEU A 397 32.36 -5.66 3.28
C LEU A 397 31.28 -4.66 2.85
N ASP A 398 30.96 -3.68 3.70
CA ASP A 398 30.04 -2.59 3.40
C ASP A 398 30.47 -1.84 2.14
N ARG A 399 31.74 -1.41 2.08
CA ARG A 399 32.31 -0.74 0.90
C ARG A 399 32.33 -1.60 -0.36
N PHE A 400 32.41 -2.93 -0.26
CA PHE A 400 32.43 -3.83 -1.42
C PHE A 400 31.03 -4.18 -1.94
N LEU A 401 30.05 -4.35 -1.04
CA LEU A 401 28.71 -4.85 -1.36
C LEU A 401 27.67 -3.73 -1.50
N TYR A 402 28.00 -2.52 -1.07
CA TYR A 402 27.11 -1.36 -1.11
C TYR A 402 27.78 -0.17 -1.79
N GLU A 403 27.10 0.39 -2.78
CA GLU A 403 27.46 1.67 -3.42
C GLU A 403 26.30 2.64 -3.24
N ARG A 404 26.54 3.66 -2.43
CA ARG A 404 25.50 4.59 -1.99
C ARG A 404 24.90 5.37 -3.15
N ARG A 405 25.74 5.93 -4.02
CA ARG A 405 25.28 6.77 -5.14
C ARG A 405 24.44 5.98 -6.13
N GLN A 406 24.83 4.73 -6.39
CA GLN A 406 24.06 3.84 -7.26
C GLN A 406 22.74 3.45 -6.62
N THR A 407 22.75 3.13 -5.33
CA THR A 407 21.51 2.82 -4.59
C THR A 407 20.55 4.01 -4.61
N GLU A 408 21.03 5.20 -4.28
CA GLU A 408 20.21 6.41 -4.26
C GLU A 408 19.59 6.72 -5.62
N ALA A 409 20.36 6.61 -6.70
CA ALA A 409 19.87 6.87 -8.05
C ALA A 409 18.90 5.77 -8.54
N ALA A 410 19.15 4.51 -8.21
CA ALA A 410 18.25 3.40 -8.53
C ALA A 410 16.92 3.49 -7.76
N VAL A 411 16.96 3.97 -6.51
CA VAL A 411 15.77 4.28 -5.72
C VAL A 411 15.03 5.48 -6.31
N ALA A 412 15.73 6.55 -6.67
CA ALA A 412 15.12 7.72 -7.30
C ALA A 412 14.40 7.38 -8.60
N GLU A 413 14.91 6.46 -9.41
CA GLU A 413 14.24 5.96 -10.62
C GLU A 413 12.88 5.31 -10.31
N VAL A 414 12.77 4.59 -9.19
CA VAL A 414 11.50 3.98 -8.76
C VAL A 414 10.48 5.05 -8.36
N PHE A 415 10.88 6.03 -7.56
CA PHE A 415 9.99 7.11 -7.13
C PHE A 415 9.65 8.08 -8.27
N GLY A 416 10.61 8.37 -9.16
CA GLY A 416 10.49 9.34 -10.24
C GLY A 416 9.44 8.97 -11.29
N TYR A 417 9.16 7.69 -11.47
CA TYR A 417 8.07 7.24 -12.35
C TYR A 417 6.69 7.77 -11.94
N TYR A 418 6.41 7.89 -10.63
CA TYR A 418 5.16 8.44 -10.15
C TYR A 418 5.02 9.95 -10.43
N CYS A 419 6.09 10.57 -10.92
CA CYS A 419 6.11 11.95 -11.40
C CYS A 419 6.15 12.05 -12.94
N GLY A 420 6.06 10.91 -13.65
CA GLY A 420 6.05 10.83 -15.09
C GLY A 420 4.65 11.02 -15.69
N ARG A 421 4.60 11.33 -16.99
CA ARG A 421 3.34 11.49 -17.72
C ARG A 421 2.58 10.17 -17.86
N GLU A 422 3.31 9.05 -17.98
CA GLU A 422 2.68 7.73 -18.07
C GLU A 422 1.87 7.43 -16.81
N PHE A 423 2.43 7.69 -15.63
CA PHE A 423 1.70 7.54 -14.37
C PHE A 423 0.55 8.53 -14.27
N ALA A 424 0.75 9.79 -14.65
CA ALA A 424 -0.32 10.79 -14.59
C ALA A 424 -1.55 10.38 -15.41
N ASN A 425 -1.34 9.93 -16.65
CA ASN A 425 -2.42 9.42 -17.49
C ASN A 425 -3.10 8.21 -16.85
N ALA A 426 -2.32 7.21 -16.39
CA ALA A 426 -2.88 6.01 -15.77
C ALA A 426 -3.62 6.29 -14.45
N PHE A 427 -3.15 7.25 -13.66
CA PHE A 427 -3.76 7.65 -12.39
C PHE A 427 -5.08 8.39 -12.61
N ASP A 428 -5.15 9.25 -13.63
CA ASP A 428 -6.37 9.99 -13.98
C ASP A 428 -7.42 9.09 -14.65
N GLU A 429 -6.98 8.15 -15.50
CA GLU A 429 -7.79 7.15 -16.20
C GLU A 429 -8.11 5.90 -15.34
N TRP A 430 -7.62 5.85 -14.09
CA TRP A 430 -7.76 4.68 -13.21
C TRP A 430 -7.33 3.36 -13.88
N ASP A 431 -6.31 3.41 -14.74
CA ASP A 431 -5.76 2.22 -15.37
C ASP A 431 -4.93 1.43 -14.35
N SER A 432 -5.59 0.47 -13.69
CA SER A 432 -4.98 -0.46 -12.75
C SER A 432 -3.86 -1.31 -13.35
N THR A 433 -3.73 -1.35 -14.69
CA THR A 433 -2.72 -2.12 -15.42
C THR A 433 -1.43 -1.35 -15.68
N GLY A 434 -1.47 -0.01 -15.65
CA GLY A 434 -0.35 0.91 -15.87
C GLY A 434 0.65 0.96 -14.71
N THR A 435 1.04 -0.19 -14.18
CA THR A 435 1.89 -0.27 -12.98
C THR A 435 3.34 -0.48 -13.36
N MET A 436 4.25 0.29 -12.74
CA MET A 436 5.68 0.06 -12.87
C MET A 436 5.99 -1.40 -12.53
N ARG A 437 6.51 -2.13 -13.52
CA ARG A 437 7.17 -3.40 -13.29
C ARG A 437 8.57 -3.11 -12.76
N ALA A 438 8.67 -2.75 -11.48
CA ALA A 438 9.95 -2.74 -10.77
C ALA A 438 10.38 -4.19 -10.47
N ASP A 439 10.46 -5.05 -11.50
CA ASP A 439 11.08 -6.35 -11.35
C ASP A 439 12.58 -6.11 -11.20
N VAL A 440 13.02 -6.05 -9.95
CA VAL A 440 14.44 -5.95 -9.61
C VAL A 440 15.05 -7.33 -9.79
N ASP A 441 15.66 -7.56 -10.95
CA ASP A 441 16.52 -8.72 -11.17
C ASP A 441 17.89 -8.48 -10.50
N ILE A 442 18.13 -9.18 -9.39
CA ILE A 442 19.40 -9.14 -8.65
C ILE A 442 20.59 -9.68 -9.47
N GLY A 443 20.33 -10.36 -10.60
CA GLY A 443 21.33 -10.83 -11.55
C GLY A 443 21.86 -9.77 -12.51
N ARG A 444 21.29 -8.55 -12.50
CA ARG A 444 21.75 -7.45 -13.36
C ARG A 444 23.17 -7.02 -13.00
N LEU A 445 23.92 -6.54 -14.01
CA LEU A 445 25.29 -6.07 -13.84
C LEU A 445 25.40 -4.96 -12.77
N GLU A 446 24.37 -4.13 -12.59
CA GLU A 446 24.32 -3.10 -11.53
C GLU A 446 24.47 -3.67 -10.11
N CYS A 447 24.08 -4.93 -9.90
CA CYS A 447 24.09 -5.56 -8.57
C CYS A 447 25.44 -6.20 -8.21
N PHE A 448 26.36 -6.38 -9.16
CA PHE A 448 27.70 -6.93 -8.85
C PHE A 448 28.52 -6.00 -7.96
N GLY A 449 28.44 -4.68 -8.18
CA GLY A 449 29.11 -3.65 -7.37
C GLY A 449 28.25 -3.05 -6.26
N ASN A 450 26.95 -3.42 -6.21
CA ASN A 450 25.95 -2.81 -5.33
C ASN A 450 24.86 -3.82 -4.90
N LEU A 451 25.29 -5.02 -4.50
CA LEU A 451 24.39 -6.13 -4.15
C LEU A 451 23.35 -5.72 -3.09
N MET A 452 23.80 -5.02 -2.03
CA MET A 452 22.91 -4.58 -0.97
C MET A 452 21.94 -3.48 -1.42
N GLY A 453 22.38 -2.59 -2.31
CA GLY A 453 21.49 -1.59 -2.91
C GLY A 453 20.40 -2.22 -3.75
N CYS A 454 20.73 -3.25 -4.54
CA CYS A 454 19.75 -4.04 -5.28
C CYS A 454 18.81 -4.81 -4.34
N MET A 455 19.33 -5.41 -3.26
CA MET A 455 18.49 -6.07 -2.26
C MET A 455 17.51 -5.08 -1.63
N HIS A 456 17.97 -3.90 -1.21
CA HIS A 456 17.14 -2.81 -0.68
C HIS A 456 16.02 -2.46 -1.66
N ARG A 457 16.34 -2.24 -2.93
CA ARG A 457 15.35 -1.99 -4.00
C ARG A 457 14.37 -3.15 -4.15
N SER A 458 14.84 -4.40 -4.16
CA SER A 458 13.99 -5.58 -4.38
C SER A 458 13.02 -5.87 -3.23
N VAL A 459 13.46 -5.71 -1.99
CA VAL A 459 12.70 -6.02 -0.77
C VAL A 459 11.76 -4.88 -0.43
N ASN A 460 12.25 -3.63 -0.46
CA ASN A 460 11.47 -2.47 -0.02
C ASN A 460 10.60 -1.86 -1.13
N MET A 461 10.92 -2.11 -2.40
CA MET A 461 10.26 -1.43 -3.53
C MET A 461 9.77 -2.37 -4.63
N GLY A 462 10.33 -3.58 -4.74
CA GLY A 462 9.98 -4.56 -5.79
C GLY A 462 8.84 -5.51 -5.38
N ARG A 463 9.20 -6.74 -4.98
CA ARG A 463 8.34 -7.94 -5.02
C ARG A 463 7.04 -7.87 -4.19
N ASN A 464 6.94 -6.94 -3.24
CA ASN A 464 5.77 -6.70 -2.38
C ASN A 464 5.10 -5.32 -2.59
N GLY A 465 5.53 -4.54 -3.58
CA GLY A 465 4.83 -3.42 -4.22
C GLY A 465 3.93 -2.53 -3.35
N SER A 466 4.39 -2.09 -2.17
CA SER A 466 3.59 -1.26 -1.25
C SER A 466 3.15 0.05 -1.90
N TYR A 467 4.03 0.73 -2.64
CA TYR A 467 3.73 2.00 -3.31
C TYR A 467 2.73 1.87 -4.47
N ARG A 468 2.69 0.72 -5.14
CA ARG A 468 1.62 0.41 -6.10
C ARG A 468 0.28 0.30 -5.40
N ARG A 469 0.21 -0.41 -4.26
CA ARG A 469 -1.02 -0.53 -3.46
C ARG A 469 -1.44 0.83 -2.90
N TYR A 470 -0.49 1.71 -2.56
CA TYR A 470 -0.79 3.07 -2.13
C TYR A 470 -1.35 3.92 -3.25
N ALA A 471 -0.83 3.82 -4.48
CA ALA A 471 -1.38 4.51 -5.64
C ALA A 471 -2.79 4.02 -5.95
N GLN A 472 -3.01 2.70 -5.92
CA GLN A 472 -4.35 2.11 -6.06
C GLN A 472 -5.31 2.67 -5.01
N ARG A 473 -4.95 2.61 -3.72
CA ARG A 473 -5.77 3.16 -2.63
C ARG A 473 -6.10 4.64 -2.82
N ALA A 474 -5.14 5.46 -3.25
CA ALA A 474 -5.38 6.88 -3.51
C ALA A 474 -6.38 7.09 -4.66
N ALA A 475 -6.27 6.30 -5.73
CA ALA A 475 -7.21 6.33 -6.85
C ALA A 475 -8.61 5.80 -6.44
N ASP A 476 -8.68 4.79 -5.58
CA ASP A 476 -9.94 4.27 -5.04
C ASP A 476 -10.65 5.34 -4.20
N MET A 477 -9.89 6.08 -3.40
CA MET A 477 -10.41 7.20 -2.61
C MET A 477 -10.93 8.34 -3.51
N ASN A 478 -10.27 8.62 -4.64
CA ASN A 478 -10.77 9.53 -5.66
C ASN A 478 -12.14 9.06 -6.21
N ALA A 479 -12.24 7.77 -6.55
CA ALA A 479 -13.49 7.18 -7.04
C ALA A 479 -14.62 7.28 -6.00
N ARG A 480 -14.34 7.01 -4.73
CA ARG A 480 -15.32 7.20 -3.63
C ARG A 480 -15.81 8.64 -3.52
N MET A 481 -14.92 9.63 -3.64
CA MET A 481 -15.31 11.04 -3.61
C MET A 481 -16.15 11.44 -4.82
N ARG A 482 -15.82 10.93 -6.02
CA ARG A 482 -16.65 11.13 -7.22
C ARG A 482 -18.05 10.54 -7.00
N LEU A 483 -18.13 9.34 -6.41
CA LEU A 483 -19.40 8.67 -6.11
C LEU A 483 -20.28 9.49 -5.16
N LEU A 484 -19.68 10.01 -4.08
CA LEU A 484 -20.34 10.94 -3.18
C LEU A 484 -20.84 12.18 -3.94
N GLY A 485 -20.00 12.76 -4.80
CA GLY A 485 -20.37 13.88 -5.65
C GLY A 485 -21.59 13.61 -6.53
N MET A 486 -21.69 12.42 -7.10
CA MET A 486 -22.85 12.00 -7.90
C MET A 486 -24.13 11.92 -7.08
N ILE A 487 -24.07 11.35 -5.87
CA ILE A 487 -25.24 11.25 -4.97
C ILE A 487 -25.70 12.64 -4.53
N LEU A 488 -24.76 13.53 -4.21
CA LEU A 488 -25.09 14.91 -3.87
C LEU A 488 -25.67 15.65 -5.07
N ARG A 489 -25.15 15.41 -6.27
CA ARG A 489 -25.65 16.03 -7.49
C ARG A 489 -27.04 15.53 -7.88
N SER A 490 -27.32 14.24 -7.74
CA SER A 490 -28.65 13.70 -8.01
C SER A 490 -29.71 14.26 -7.05
N ARG A 491 -29.33 14.56 -5.80
CA ARG A 491 -30.19 15.31 -4.87
C ARG A 491 -30.39 16.77 -5.29
N ALA A 492 -29.35 17.46 -5.74
CA ALA A 492 -29.49 18.82 -6.27
C ALA A 492 -30.40 18.86 -7.52
N ILE A 493 -30.37 17.81 -8.35
CA ILE A 493 -31.31 17.64 -9.47
C ILE A 493 -32.73 17.41 -8.96
N TYR A 494 -32.92 16.54 -7.95
CA TYR A 494 -34.24 16.30 -7.34
C TYR A 494 -34.88 17.59 -6.83
N GLU A 495 -34.11 18.43 -6.13
CA GLU A 495 -34.58 19.72 -5.61
C GLU A 495 -35.13 20.62 -6.73
N LYS A 496 -34.50 20.61 -7.90
CA LYS A 496 -34.90 21.43 -9.05
C LYS A 496 -36.04 20.82 -9.87
N GLU A 497 -36.07 19.49 -10.02
CA GLU A 497 -36.86 18.79 -11.03
C GLU A 497 -37.92 17.83 -10.45
N GLY A 498 -37.96 17.66 -9.13
CA GLY A 498 -38.91 16.81 -8.41
C GLY A 498 -38.69 15.30 -8.60
N HIS A 499 -37.62 14.87 -9.26
CA HIS A 499 -37.29 13.46 -9.47
C HIS A 499 -35.79 13.20 -9.38
N PHE A 500 -35.43 12.04 -8.83
CA PHE A 500 -34.05 11.68 -8.54
C PHE A 500 -33.46 11.03 -9.79
N SER A 501 -32.44 11.64 -10.41
CA SER A 501 -31.82 11.11 -11.63
C SER A 501 -30.33 10.93 -11.46
N LEU A 502 -29.94 9.69 -11.14
CA LEU A 502 -28.54 9.31 -11.05
C LEU A 502 -27.88 9.23 -12.43
N GLY A 503 -28.61 8.81 -13.46
CA GLY A 503 -28.11 8.81 -14.83
C GLY A 503 -27.75 10.20 -15.34
N LYS A 504 -28.54 11.24 -14.99
CA LYS A 504 -28.21 12.63 -15.32
C LYS A 504 -26.99 13.12 -14.56
N ALA A 505 -26.88 12.80 -13.26
CA ALA A 505 -25.68 13.11 -12.49
C ALA A 505 -24.44 12.43 -13.09
N VAL A 506 -24.50 11.14 -13.42
CA VAL A 506 -23.41 10.39 -14.07
C VAL A 506 -22.99 11.02 -15.39
N ASN A 507 -23.94 11.44 -16.23
CA ASN A 507 -23.67 12.12 -17.50
C ASN A 507 -22.98 13.47 -17.31
N GLU A 508 -23.44 14.28 -16.36
CA GLU A 508 -22.82 15.59 -16.05
C GLU A 508 -21.40 15.44 -15.47
N TYR A 509 -21.14 14.33 -14.76
CA TYR A 509 -19.80 13.99 -14.26
C TYR A 509 -18.86 13.40 -15.30
N CYS A 510 -19.32 13.20 -16.55
CA CYS A 510 -18.50 12.73 -17.69
C CYS A 510 -17.62 11.50 -17.37
N LEU A 511 -18.12 10.56 -16.58
CA LEU A 511 -17.35 9.40 -16.12
C LEU A 511 -17.10 8.36 -17.23
N SER A 512 -17.65 8.52 -18.43
CA SER A 512 -17.53 7.47 -19.45
C SER A 512 -16.18 7.43 -20.17
N LYS A 513 -15.32 8.47 -20.07
CA LYS A 513 -13.98 8.46 -20.68
C LYS A 513 -12.87 7.96 -19.74
N ALA A 514 -13.00 8.23 -18.43
CA ALA A 514 -11.99 7.88 -17.42
C ALA A 514 -12.25 6.52 -16.74
N TYR A 515 -13.34 5.84 -17.11
CA TYR A 515 -13.67 4.54 -16.59
C TYR A 515 -14.03 3.68 -17.79
N ASP A 516 -13.18 2.71 -18.12
CA ASP A 516 -13.67 1.52 -18.78
C ASP A 516 -14.61 0.85 -17.76
N LEU A 517 -15.91 1.19 -17.84
CA LEU A 517 -16.94 0.94 -16.81
C LEU A 517 -17.23 -0.56 -16.57
N ASP A 518 -16.39 -1.46 -17.06
CA ASP A 518 -16.49 -2.90 -16.84
C ASP A 518 -16.33 -3.31 -15.35
N GLY A 519 -16.02 -2.37 -14.44
CA GLY A 519 -15.79 -2.61 -13.01
C GLY A 519 -16.75 -1.96 -12.00
N ILE A 520 -17.58 -0.96 -12.37
CA ILE A 520 -18.53 -0.34 -11.42
C ILE A 520 -19.88 -1.04 -11.51
N TYR A 521 -20.16 -1.93 -10.57
CA TYR A 521 -21.41 -2.67 -10.51
C TYR A 521 -22.39 -2.03 -9.53
N TRP A 522 -23.58 -1.71 -10.03
CA TRP A 522 -24.70 -1.29 -9.21
C TRP A 522 -25.31 -2.53 -8.55
N GLN A 523 -25.29 -2.59 -7.23
CA GLN A 523 -25.98 -3.65 -6.49
C GLN A 523 -26.99 -3.03 -5.55
N ILE A 524 -28.28 -3.05 -5.95
CA ILE A 524 -29.38 -2.70 -5.07
C ILE A 524 -29.61 -3.91 -4.15
N GLU A 525 -29.04 -3.88 -2.96
CA GLU A 525 -29.20 -4.98 -2.00
C GLU A 525 -30.55 -4.90 -1.28
N LYS A 526 -31.57 -5.58 -1.82
CA LYS A 526 -32.93 -5.59 -1.25
C LYS A 526 -33.01 -6.17 0.18
N LYS A 527 -32.03 -6.96 0.63
CA LYS A 527 -32.04 -7.64 1.95
C LYS A 527 -32.04 -6.67 3.14
N SER A 528 -31.43 -5.49 3.01
CA SER A 528 -31.39 -4.48 4.07
C SER A 528 -32.53 -3.45 4.00
N GLY A 529 -33.36 -3.51 2.95
CA GLY A 529 -34.32 -2.45 2.64
C GLY A 529 -33.67 -1.12 2.21
N ARG A 530 -32.34 -1.09 2.00
CA ARG A 530 -31.59 0.09 1.55
C ARG A 530 -31.01 -0.17 0.17
N ALA A 531 -31.29 0.71 -0.79
CA ALA A 531 -30.56 0.69 -2.04
C ALA A 531 -29.15 1.25 -1.79
N GLU A 532 -28.12 0.54 -2.23
CA GLU A 532 -26.72 0.95 -2.05
C GLU A 532 -26.04 1.09 -3.40
N LEU A 533 -25.16 2.08 -3.48
CA LEU A 533 -24.30 2.29 -4.63
C LEU A 533 -22.91 1.75 -4.29
N LYS A 534 -22.59 0.54 -4.78
CA LYS A 534 -21.31 -0.13 -4.53
C LYS A 534 -20.29 0.17 -5.64
N LEU A 535 -19.07 0.44 -5.23
CA LEU A 535 -17.86 0.45 -6.04
C LEU A 535 -17.12 -0.86 -5.76
N ILE A 536 -16.96 -1.70 -6.77
CA ILE A 536 -16.09 -2.88 -6.69
C ILE A 536 -14.74 -2.45 -7.25
N VAL A 537 -13.74 -2.44 -6.38
CA VAL A 537 -12.38 -2.04 -6.75
C VAL A 537 -11.52 -3.29 -6.90
N GLY A 538 -11.03 -3.56 -8.11
CA GLY A 538 -10.07 -4.64 -8.36
C GLY A 538 -10.70 -6.04 -8.50
N SER A 539 -9.84 -7.05 -8.71
CA SER A 539 -10.22 -8.45 -8.95
C SER A 539 -10.64 -9.21 -7.69
N ASP A 540 -10.41 -8.64 -6.51
CA ASP A 540 -10.77 -9.24 -5.23
C ASP A 540 -12.12 -8.67 -4.79
N ALA A 541 -13.20 -9.41 -5.08
CA ALA A 541 -14.59 -9.02 -4.86
C ALA A 541 -15.00 -8.73 -3.39
N ASP A 542 -14.07 -8.89 -2.44
CA ASP A 542 -14.32 -8.75 -1.00
C ASP A 542 -14.19 -7.31 -0.47
N GLU A 543 -13.60 -6.37 -1.23
CA GLU A 543 -13.54 -4.94 -0.86
C GLU A 543 -14.58 -4.10 -1.62
N SER A 544 -15.87 -4.36 -1.37
CA SER A 544 -16.94 -3.47 -1.85
C SER A 544 -17.08 -2.25 -0.93
N TRP A 545 -17.13 -1.05 -1.50
CA TRP A 545 -17.46 0.18 -0.78
C TRP A 545 -18.77 0.73 -1.32
N GLY A 546 -19.72 1.11 -0.48
CA GLY A 546 -20.95 1.69 -0.98
C GLY A 546 -21.60 2.72 -0.08
N LEU A 547 -22.48 3.51 -0.69
CA LEU A 547 -23.29 4.52 0.01
C LEU A 547 -24.77 4.18 -0.11
N PRO A 548 -25.54 4.28 0.99
CA PRO A 548 -26.98 4.13 0.91
C PRO A 548 -27.60 5.29 0.13
N LEU A 549 -28.60 4.98 -0.68
CA LEU A 549 -29.38 5.96 -1.42
C LEU A 549 -30.44 6.61 -0.50
N PRO A 550 -30.91 7.83 -0.82
CA PRO A 550 -32.00 8.48 -0.10
C PRO A 550 -33.27 7.62 -0.04
N ASN A 551 -33.94 7.61 1.11
CA ASN A 551 -35.24 6.95 1.27
C ASN A 551 -36.27 7.51 0.25
N GLY A 552 -37.03 6.63 -0.41
CA GLY A 552 -38.03 7.01 -1.42
C GLY A 552 -37.55 6.93 -2.87
N VAL A 553 -36.26 6.64 -3.11
CA VAL A 553 -35.74 6.30 -4.43
C VAL A 553 -36.00 4.81 -4.71
N SER A 554 -36.99 4.49 -5.56
CA SER A 554 -37.23 3.11 -6.00
C SER A 554 -36.24 2.71 -7.09
N GLY A 555 -35.88 1.43 -7.21
CA GLY A 555 -34.98 0.94 -8.26
C GLY A 555 -35.44 1.23 -9.69
N GLU A 556 -36.76 1.46 -9.89
CA GLU A 556 -37.34 1.87 -11.17
C GLU A 556 -36.92 3.30 -11.57
N SER A 557 -36.69 4.21 -10.61
CA SER A 557 -36.24 5.58 -10.89
C SER A 557 -34.77 5.68 -11.35
N VAL A 558 -34.03 4.56 -11.32
CA VAL A 558 -32.62 4.47 -11.76
C VAL A 558 -32.53 3.97 -13.22
N SER A 559 -33.65 3.61 -13.87
CA SER A 559 -33.61 3.18 -15.27
C SER A 559 -33.39 4.35 -16.22
N GLY A 560 -32.21 4.45 -16.82
CA GLY A 560 -32.05 5.19 -18.08
C GLY A 560 -32.68 4.40 -19.22
N ASP A 561 -33.08 5.08 -20.30
CA ASP A 561 -33.75 4.54 -21.51
C ASP A 561 -32.99 3.43 -22.27
N ARG A 562 -31.86 2.94 -21.74
CA ARG A 562 -31.11 1.79 -22.26
C ARG A 562 -30.64 0.87 -21.14
N ALA A 563 -31.57 0.40 -20.31
CA ALA A 563 -31.26 -0.62 -19.32
C ALA A 563 -30.91 -1.95 -20.02
N GLY A 564 -29.65 -2.39 -19.85
CA GLY A 564 -29.23 -3.74 -20.18
C GLY A 564 -30.07 -4.79 -19.43
N ARG A 565 -30.20 -5.97 -20.05
CA ARG A 565 -31.06 -7.08 -19.61
C ARG A 565 -30.80 -7.46 -18.14
N ILE A 566 -31.82 -7.34 -17.29
CA ILE A 566 -31.78 -7.78 -15.88
C ILE A 566 -31.47 -9.28 -15.85
N ARG A 567 -30.36 -9.68 -15.22
CA ARG A 567 -30.04 -11.09 -14.96
C ARG A 567 -30.34 -11.36 -13.49
N LYS A 568 -31.37 -12.18 -13.22
CA LYS A 568 -31.52 -12.84 -11.92
C LYS A 568 -30.46 -13.92 -11.83
N ASP A 569 -29.54 -13.80 -10.87
CA ASP A 569 -28.69 -14.91 -10.47
C ASP A 569 -29.43 -15.67 -9.36
N ASP A 570 -30.02 -16.82 -9.69
CA ASP A 570 -30.82 -17.65 -8.79
C ASP A 570 -29.98 -18.61 -7.92
N ASN A 571 -28.65 -18.51 -7.95
CA ASN A 571 -27.77 -19.57 -7.45
C ASN A 571 -27.60 -19.65 -5.92
N ASP A 572 -28.09 -18.68 -5.14
CA ASP A 572 -27.88 -18.65 -3.68
C ASP A 572 -29.17 -18.72 -2.86
N GLY A 573 -30.31 -19.20 -3.38
CA GLY A 573 -31.55 -19.31 -2.59
C GLY A 573 -32.07 -18.00 -1.97
N TYR A 574 -31.46 -16.87 -2.33
CA TYR A 574 -31.76 -15.52 -1.90
C TYR A 574 -31.99 -14.70 -3.17
N MET A 575 -33.21 -14.16 -3.35
CA MET A 575 -33.52 -13.26 -4.46
C MET A 575 -32.73 -11.95 -4.31
N THR A 576 -31.56 -11.89 -4.93
CA THR A 576 -30.76 -10.68 -5.06
C THR A 576 -31.02 -10.12 -6.46
N GLU A 577 -31.76 -9.01 -6.56
CA GLU A 577 -31.87 -8.29 -7.83
C GLU A 577 -30.60 -7.46 -8.04
N SER A 578 -29.59 -8.07 -8.64
CA SER A 578 -28.43 -7.34 -9.16
C SER A 578 -28.77 -6.78 -10.53
N ILE A 579 -29.00 -5.47 -10.64
CA ILE A 579 -29.04 -4.81 -11.95
C ILE A 579 -27.60 -4.59 -12.41
N ARG A 580 -27.04 -5.55 -13.15
CA ARG A 580 -25.80 -5.29 -13.89
C ARG A 580 -26.12 -4.36 -15.05
N LEU A 581 -25.84 -3.07 -14.88
CA LEU A 581 -25.78 -2.13 -16.00
C LEU A 581 -24.51 -2.42 -16.80
N HIS A 582 -24.51 -3.54 -17.54
CA HIS A 582 -23.61 -3.70 -18.67
C HIS A 582 -24.06 -2.69 -19.72
N GLN A 583 -23.17 -1.77 -20.12
CA GLN A 583 -23.33 -0.80 -21.19
C GLN A 583 -23.95 0.56 -20.85
N PHE A 584 -23.14 1.45 -20.27
CA PHE A 584 -23.09 2.84 -20.74
C PHE A 584 -22.05 2.96 -21.89
N THR A 585 -22.20 2.18 -22.98
CA THR A 585 -21.14 2.05 -24.00
C THR A 585 -20.96 3.24 -24.94
N HIS A 586 -21.69 4.34 -24.80
CA HIS A 586 -21.41 5.56 -25.57
C HIS A 586 -22.11 6.75 -24.91
N ILE A 587 -21.44 7.39 -23.95
CA ILE A 587 -21.78 8.76 -23.54
C ILE A 587 -20.78 9.68 -24.23
N ASP A 588 -21.28 10.53 -25.13
CA ASP A 588 -20.49 11.48 -25.92
C ASP A 588 -20.12 12.69 -25.05
N CYS A 589 -19.14 12.51 -24.17
CA CYS A 589 -18.69 13.52 -23.19
C CYS A 589 -18.16 14.82 -23.85
N GLU A 590 -17.81 14.79 -25.14
CA GLU A 590 -17.34 15.98 -25.87
C GLU A 590 -18.44 17.02 -26.08
N LYS A 591 -19.72 16.65 -26.02
CA LYS A 591 -20.84 17.58 -26.17
C LYS A 591 -21.39 18.10 -24.84
N ALA A 592 -21.04 17.47 -23.72
CA ALA A 592 -21.62 17.77 -22.40
C ALA A 592 -20.75 18.72 -21.54
N ALA A 593 -19.53 19.06 -21.97
CA ALA A 593 -18.72 20.05 -21.26
C ALA A 593 -19.39 21.43 -21.34
N PRO A 594 -19.82 22.05 -20.22
CA PRO A 594 -20.11 23.47 -20.24
C PRO A 594 -18.81 24.19 -20.60
N ALA A 595 -18.92 25.28 -21.36
CA ALA A 595 -17.82 26.18 -21.66
C ALA A 595 -17.31 26.83 -20.36
N ALA A 596 -16.54 26.08 -19.57
CA ALA A 596 -15.76 26.61 -18.47
C ALA A 596 -14.49 27.22 -19.06
N THR A 597 -14.36 28.51 -18.85
CA THR A 597 -13.23 29.37 -19.23
C THR A 597 -11.86 28.76 -18.91
N ARG A 598 -10.95 28.91 -19.88
CA ARG A 598 -9.52 28.61 -19.86
C ARG A 598 -8.79 29.10 -18.61
#